data_AF-A0A3B8JXY7-F1
#
_entry.id   AF-A0A3B8JXY7-F1
#
_cell.length_a   1.000
_cell.length_b   1.000
_cell.length_c   1.000
_cell.angle_alpha   90.00
_cell.angle_beta   90.00
_cell.angle_gamma   90.00
#
_symmetry.space_group_name_H-M   'P 1'
#
loop_
_entity.id
_entity.type
_entity.pdbx_description
1 polymer ?
#
loop_
_entity_poly.entity_id
_entity_poly.type
_entity_poly.pdbx_seq_one_letter_code
_entity_poly.pdbx_strand_id
1 'polypeptide(L)'
;MPSNRSLLDGFKRDLGGSLLIAVLMLAFWLVVSNSLHWQHILTGIFISFLTTLLWNEINAEEKVKTGFNCRQVVRTIRYLFCLLWEIIKANFVVAGIVLNPRLPISP
;
A
#
# COMPACT_ATOMS: atom_id res chain seq x y z
N MET A 1 -29.92 -8.48 3.70
CA MET A 1 -29.72 -9.57 4.68
C MET A 1 -28.26 -9.55 5.08
N PRO A 2 -27.87 -9.37 6.35
CA PRO A 2 -26.47 -9.49 6.72
C PRO A 2 -26.11 -10.96 6.54
N SER A 3 -25.26 -11.23 5.56
CA SER A 3 -24.69 -12.55 5.34
C SER A 3 -23.88 -12.87 6.60
N ASN A 4 -24.31 -13.87 7.38
CA ASN A 4 -23.54 -14.44 8.48
C ASN A 4 -22.28 -15.12 7.90
N ARG A 5 -21.29 -14.31 7.49
CA ARG A 5 -20.03 -14.80 6.96
C ARG A 5 -19.11 -15.00 8.14
N SER A 6 -18.59 -16.21 8.30
CA SER A 6 -17.54 -16.42 9.28
C SER A 6 -16.30 -15.67 8.81
N LEU A 7 -15.54 -15.07 9.73
CA LEU A 7 -14.28 -14.37 9.42
C LEU A 7 -13.31 -15.21 8.58
N LEU A 8 -13.42 -16.54 8.69
CA LEU A 8 -12.61 -17.51 7.97
C LEU A 8 -13.01 -17.65 6.49
N ASP A 9 -14.24 -17.32 6.11
CA ASP A 9 -14.73 -17.43 4.73
C ASP A 9 -14.15 -16.34 3.82
N GLY A 10 -13.96 -15.12 4.35
CA GLY A 10 -13.25 -14.04 3.65
C GLY A 10 -11.78 -14.41 3.39
N PHE A 11 -11.12 -14.95 4.42
CA PHE A 11 -9.73 -15.39 4.33
C PHE A 11 -9.51 -16.54 3.35
N LYS A 12 -10.40 -17.54 3.33
CA LYS A 12 -10.32 -18.67 2.39
C LYS A 12 -10.55 -18.25 0.93
N ARG A 13 -11.30 -17.18 0.70
CA ARG A 13 -11.65 -16.71 -0.65
C ARG A 13 -10.46 -16.08 -1.37
N ASP A 14 -9.62 -15.33 -0.66
CA ASP A 14 -8.38 -14.75 -1.18
C ASP A 14 -7.22 -14.88 -0.17
N LEU A 15 -6.75 -16.12 -0.01
CA LEU A 15 -5.62 -16.44 0.87
C LEU A 15 -4.35 -15.71 0.43
N GLY A 16 -4.14 -15.57 -0.89
CA GLY A 16 -2.97 -14.92 -1.46
C GLY A 16 -2.94 -13.42 -1.14
N GLY A 17 -4.05 -12.72 -1.37
CA GLY A 17 -4.19 -11.31 -1.01
C GLY A 17 -4.07 -11.06 0.49
N SER A 18 -4.72 -11.91 1.30
CA SER A 18 -4.65 -11.80 2.78
C SER A 18 -3.21 -11.97 3.28
N LEU A 19 -2.47 -12.95 2.76
CA LEU A 19 -1.07 -13.17 3.14
C LEU A 19 -0.18 -12.01 2.67
N LEU A 20 -0.42 -11.47 1.48
CA LEU A 20 0.28 -10.28 0.98
C LEU A 20 0.07 -9.08 1.92
N ILE A 21 -1.17 -8.81 2.31
CA ILE A 21 -1.51 -7.70 3.23
C ILE A 21 -0.84 -7.90 4.59
N ALA A 22 -0.86 -9.12 5.12
CA ALA A 22 -0.18 -9.43 6.38
C ALA A 22 1.34 -9.18 6.31
N VAL A 23 1.98 -9.57 5.20
CA VAL A 23 3.40 -9.31 4.97
C VAL A 23 3.69 -7.81 4.84
N LEU A 24 2.85 -7.06 4.12
CA LEU A 24 2.98 -5.60 4.02
C LEU A 24 2.80 -4.91 5.38
N MET A 25 1.83 -5.34 6.18
CA MET A 25 1.61 -4.84 7.52
C MET A 25 2.78 -5.17 8.46
N LEU A 26 3.36 -6.36 8.35
CA LEU A 26 4.56 -6.72 9.10
C LEU A 26 5.76 -5.87 8.67
N ALA A 27 5.97 -5.67 7.38
CA ALA A 27 7.03 -4.80 6.87
C ALA A 27 6.86 -3.37 7.38
N PHE A 28 5.63 -2.84 7.36
CA PHE A 28 5.30 -1.53 7.92
C PHE A 28 5.61 -1.46 9.43
N TRP A 29 5.21 -2.47 10.20
CA TRP A 29 5.50 -2.55 11.64
C TRP A 29 7.00 -2.53 11.93
N LEU A 30 7.82 -3.28 11.17
CA LEU A 30 9.27 -3.31 11.36
C LEU A 30 9.94 -1.98 11.01
N VAL A 31 9.47 -1.31 9.95
CA VAL A 31 9.97 0.02 9.58
C VAL A 31 9.65 1.05 10.67
N VAL A 32 8.44 1.02 11.22
CA VAL A 32 8.01 1.96 12.27
C VAL A 32 8.66 1.67 13.62
N SER A 33 8.78 0.40 14.01
CA SER A 33 9.37 0.01 15.29
C SER A 33 10.88 0.21 15.34
N ASN A 34 11.56 0.29 14.18
CA ASN A 34 13.00 0.49 14.05
C ASN A 34 13.84 -0.45 14.96
N SER A 35 13.32 -1.64 15.24
CA SER A 35 13.90 -2.60 16.17
C SER A 35 13.69 -4.02 15.65
N LEU A 36 14.80 -4.74 15.46
CA LEU A 36 14.81 -6.13 15.00
C LEU A 36 15.00 -7.13 16.15
N HIS A 37 14.62 -6.74 17.36
CA HIS A 37 14.59 -7.66 18.49
C HIS A 37 13.46 -8.67 18.36
N TRP A 38 13.71 -9.91 18.80
CA TRP A 38 12.77 -11.03 18.68
C TRP A 38 11.36 -10.72 19.23
N GLN A 39 11.29 -9.95 20.32
CA GLN A 39 10.02 -9.49 20.91
C GLN A 39 9.21 -8.60 19.95
N HIS A 40 9.86 -7.71 19.20
CA HIS A 40 9.21 -6.83 18.24
C HIS A 40 8.74 -7.58 16.99
N ILE A 41 9.49 -8.60 16.58
CA ILE A 41 9.11 -9.46 15.45
C ILE A 41 7.87 -10.28 15.82
N LEU A 42 7.87 -10.91 17.00
CA LEU A 42 6.76 -11.74 17.46
C LEU A 42 5.47 -10.93 17.64
N THR A 43 5.57 -9.76 18.29
CA THR A 43 4.43 -8.84 18.44
C THR A 43 3.95 -8.32 17.09
N GLY A 44 4.86 -8.00 16.18
CA GLY A 44 4.53 -7.57 14.82
C GLY A 44 3.77 -8.63 14.02
N ILE A 45 4.20 -9.90 14.09
CA ILE A 45 3.49 -11.02 13.44
C ILE A 45 2.06 -11.14 14.00
N PHE A 46 1.91 -11.09 15.32
CA PHE A 46 0.59 -11.21 15.95
C PHE A 46 -0.35 -10.06 15.57
N ILE A 47 0.14 -8.82 15.66
CA ILE A 47 -0.64 -7.62 15.33
C ILE A 47 -0.98 -7.58 13.84
N SER A 48 0.01 -7.78 12.96
CA SER A 48 -0.23 -7.76 11.50
C SER A 48 -1.24 -8.80 11.03
N PHE A 49 -1.19 -10.01 11.61
CA PHE A 49 -2.17 -11.06 11.33
C PHE A 49 -3.56 -10.68 11.85
N LEU A 50 -3.67 -10.19 13.09
CA LEU A 50 -4.94 -9.77 13.68
C LEU A 50 -5.56 -8.61 12.90
N THR A 51 -4.78 -7.60 12.52
CA THR A 51 -5.23 -6.47 11.69
C THR A 51 -5.73 -6.97 10.34
N THR A 52 -5.01 -7.90 9.70
CA THR A 52 -5.44 -8.47 8.41
C THR A 52 -6.77 -9.22 8.53
N LEU A 53 -6.98 -9.97 9.62
CA LEU A 53 -8.24 -10.66 9.87
C LEU A 53 -9.40 -9.69 10.08
N LEU A 54 -9.19 -8.64 10.89
CA LEU A 54 -10.20 -7.61 11.15
C LEU A 54 -10.57 -6.84 9.88
N TRP A 55 -9.58 -6.54 9.03
CA TRP A 55 -9.80 -5.75 7.81
C TRP A 55 -10.32 -6.56 6.63
N ASN A 56 -10.33 -7.90 6.73
CA ASN A 56 -10.78 -8.79 5.65
C ASN A 56 -12.24 -8.51 5.26
N GLU A 57 -13.10 -8.15 6.23
CA GLU A 57 -14.50 -7.83 5.96
C GLU A 57 -14.67 -6.60 5.04
N ILE A 58 -13.78 -5.62 5.13
CA ILE A 58 -13.83 -4.39 4.31
C ILE A 58 -13.46 -4.70 2.86
N ASN A 59 -12.53 -5.64 2.64
CA ASN A 59 -12.11 -6.06 1.29
C ASN A 59 -12.99 -7.20 0.71
N ALA A 60 -13.98 -7.69 1.47
CA ALA A 60 -14.78 -8.85 1.11
C ALA A 60 -15.77 -8.60 -0.06
N GLU A 61 -15.96 -7.35 -0.49
CA GLU A 61 -16.82 -7.02 -1.63
C GLU A 61 -16.11 -7.20 -2.99
N GLU A 62 -14.78 -7.17 -3.03
CA GLU A 62 -14.04 -7.38 -4.27
C GLU A 62 -14.10 -8.85 -4.71
N LYS A 63 -14.69 -9.09 -5.89
CA LYS A 63 -14.73 -10.41 -6.55
C LYS A 63 -13.41 -10.76 -7.26
N VAL A 64 -12.46 -9.83 -7.27
CA VAL A 64 -11.20 -9.97 -8.00
C VAL A 64 -10.19 -10.63 -7.08
N LYS A 65 -9.69 -11.81 -7.47
CA LYS A 65 -8.57 -12.44 -6.76
C LYS A 65 -7.33 -11.56 -6.91
N THR A 66 -6.63 -11.29 -5.82
CA THR A 66 -5.36 -10.56 -5.87
C THR A 66 -4.31 -11.42 -6.56
N GLY A 67 -4.11 -11.20 -7.87
CA GLY A 67 -3.07 -11.86 -8.64
C GLY A 67 -1.74 -11.15 -8.45
N PHE A 68 -0.90 -11.63 -7.53
CA PHE A 68 0.44 -11.07 -7.37
C PHE A 68 1.34 -11.52 -8.53
N ASN A 69 1.72 -10.57 -9.38
CA ASN A 69 2.71 -10.81 -10.43
C ASN A 69 3.95 -9.95 -10.17
N CYS A 70 5.13 -10.56 -10.02
CA CYS A 70 6.40 -9.84 -9.85
C CYS A 70 6.61 -8.76 -10.93
N ARG A 71 6.12 -9.01 -12.15
CA ARG A 71 6.17 -8.03 -13.24
C ARG A 71 5.36 -6.77 -12.96
N GLN A 72 4.22 -6.89 -12.26
CA GLN A 72 3.44 -5.73 -11.82
C GLN A 72 4.21 -4.91 -10.80
N VAL A 73 4.85 -5.56 -9.81
CA VAL A 73 5.67 -4.85 -8.79
C VAL A 73 6.79 -4.05 -9.45
N VAL A 74 7.55 -4.65 -10.36
CA VAL A 74 8.62 -3.94 -11.09
C VAL A 74 8.08 -2.76 -11.89
N ARG A 75 6.91 -2.91 -12.54
CA ARG A 75 6.26 -1.82 -13.27
C ARG A 75 5.80 -0.71 -12.33
N THR A 76 5.22 -1.04 -11.19
CA THR A 76 4.79 -0.07 -10.17
C THR A 76 5.98 0.72 -9.64
N ILE A 77 7.09 0.06 -9.31
CA ILE A 77 8.31 0.73 -8.84
C ILE A 77 8.86 1.67 -9.92
N ARG A 78 8.98 1.19 -11.17
CA ARG A 78 9.43 2.04 -12.30
C ARG A 78 8.51 3.24 -12.51
N TYR A 79 7.20 3.04 -12.40
CA TYR A 79 6.22 4.11 -12.50
C TYR A 79 6.35 5.11 -11.34
N LEU A 80 6.58 4.66 -10.11
CA LEU A 80 6.79 5.55 -8.96
C LEU A 80 8.00 6.48 -9.15
N PHE A 81 9.12 5.97 -9.68
CA PHE A 81 10.28 6.81 -10.00
C PHE A 81 9.99 7.80 -11.12
N CYS A 82 9.29 7.36 -12.17
CA CYS A 82 8.85 8.22 -13.25
C CYS A 82 7.94 9.35 -12.73
N LEU A 83 6.95 9.01 -11.89
CA LEU A 83 6.03 9.93 -11.27
C LEU A 83 6.76 10.96 -10.40
N LEU A 84 7.71 10.51 -9.57
CA LEU A 84 8.51 11.39 -8.72
C LEU A 84 9.31 12.39 -9.57
N TRP A 85 9.90 11.93 -10.68
CA TRP A 85 10.63 12.79 -11.61
C TRP A 85 9.72 13.86 -12.25
N GLU A 86 8.52 13.48 -12.69
CA GLU A 86 7.54 14.43 -13.23
C GLU A 86 7.07 15.44 -12.17
N ILE A 87 6.86 15.00 -10.92
CA ILE A 87 6.51 15.90 -9.80
C ILE A 87 7.63 16.93 -9.57
N ILE A 88 8.89 16.49 -9.56
CA ILE A 88 10.04 17.40 -9.38
C ILE A 88 10.09 18.42 -10.52
N LYS A 89 10.02 17.97 -11.79
CA LYS A 89 10.03 18.86 -12.95
C LYS A 89 8.88 19.86 -12.93
N ALA A 90 7.67 19.41 -12.60
CA ALA A 90 6.50 20.28 -12.52
C ALA A 90 6.71 21.41 -11.51
N ASN A 91 7.25 21.09 -10.33
CA ASN A 91 7.56 22.12 -9.31
C ASN A 91 8.64 23.11 -9.78
N PHE A 92 9.66 22.67 -10.51
CA PHE A 92 10.65 23.58 -11.09
C PHE A 92 10.04 24.53 -12.13
N VAL A 93 9.14 24.02 -12.99
CA VAL A 93 8.41 24.85 -13.96
C VAL A 93 7.56 25.90 -13.23
N VAL A 94 6.80 25.49 -12.21
CA VAL A 94 5.98 26.41 -11.41
C VAL A 94 6.85 27.44 -10.69
N ALA A 95 7.98 27.05 -10.09
CA ALA A 95 8.90 27.97 -9.44
C ALA A 95 9.48 29.00 -10.44
N GLY A 96 9.82 28.56 -11.65
CA GLY A 96 10.30 29.45 -12.72
C GLY A 96 9.26 30.49 -13.15
N ILE A 97 7.97 30.10 -13.20
CA ILE A 97 6.86 31.01 -13.50
C ILE A 97 6.67 32.01 -12.34
N VAL A 98 6.63 31.54 -11.10
CA VAL A 98 6.38 32.39 -9.92
C VAL A 98 7.51 33.40 -9.66
N LEU A 99 8.77 32.99 -9.84
CA LEU A 99 9.93 33.84 -9.57
C LEU A 99 10.19 34.86 -10.68
N ASN A 100 9.64 34.66 -11.89
CA ASN A 100 9.84 35.59 -13.00
C ASN A 100 8.58 36.46 -13.20
N PRO A 101 8.61 37.74 -12.80
CA PRO A 101 7.44 38.62 -12.84
C PRO A 101 6.94 38.96 -14.27
N ARG A 102 7.62 38.49 -15.32
CA ARG A 102 7.27 38.73 -16.73
C ARG A 102 6.58 37.55 -17.42
N LEU A 103 6.40 36.41 -16.75
CA LEU A 103 5.69 35.26 -17.30
C LEU A 103 4.20 35.35 -16.94
N PRO A 104 3.30 35.67 -17.89
CA PRO A 104 1.87 35.69 -17.60
C PRO A 104 1.37 34.25 -17.38
N ILE A 105 0.57 34.08 -16.33
CA ILE A 105 -0.12 32.84 -16.01
C ILE A 105 -1.35 32.78 -16.94
N SER A 106 -1.36 31.96 -18.00
CA SER A 106 -2.57 31.73 -18.81
C SER A 106 -3.24 30.43 -18.37
N PRO A 107 -4.47 30.48 -17.85
CA PRO A 107 -5.23 29.29 -17.44
C PRO A 107 -5.68 28.42 -18.62
#